data_AF-A0AAN7D487-F1
#
_entry.id   AF-A0AAN7D487-F1
#
_cell.length_a   1.000
_cell.length_b   1.000
_cell.length_c   1.000
_cell.angle_alpha   90.00
_cell.angle_beta   90.00
_cell.angle_gamma   90.00
#
_symmetry.space_group_name_H-M   'P 1'
#
loop_
_entity.id
_entity.type
_entity.pdbx_description
1 polymer ?
#
loop_
_entity_poly.entity_id
_entity_poly.type
_entity_poly.pdbx_seq_one_letter_code
_entity_poly.pdbx_strand_id
1 'polypeptide(L)'
;MTNLPVVVMDNGTGYTKLGFSGNNEPSFVFPTAISTRESPSSTGRPGIPSKPSFLSNNLASKRGIEDLDFYIGDEALAQAKTMALNYPIRHGQINNWDHMERFWEQSIFKYLRCEPEDHYFLMASITVH
;
A
#
# COMPACT_ATOMS: atom_id res chain seq x y z
N MET A 1 -14.86 3.10 24.88
CA MET A 1 -13.74 2.46 24.17
C MET A 1 -14.31 1.24 23.49
N THR A 2 -14.14 1.12 22.18
CA THR A 2 -14.55 -0.06 21.42
C THR A 2 -13.74 -1.24 21.95
N ASN A 3 -14.41 -2.33 22.33
CA ASN A 3 -13.77 -3.53 22.87
C ASN A 3 -13.43 -4.50 21.72
N LEU A 4 -13.09 -3.94 20.55
CA LEU A 4 -12.81 -4.69 19.34
C LEU A 4 -11.35 -5.19 19.37
N PRO A 5 -11.08 -6.37 18.79
CA PRO A 5 -9.74 -6.94 18.83
C PRO A 5 -8.73 -6.05 18.09
N VAL A 6 -7.51 -5.99 18.60
CA VAL A 6 -6.40 -5.25 17.98
C VAL A 6 -6.08 -5.86 16.62
N VAL A 7 -5.90 -5.05 15.60
CA VAL A 7 -5.37 -5.49 14.31
C VAL A 7 -3.86 -5.66 14.42
N VAL A 8 -3.34 -6.82 14.03
CA VAL A 8 -1.91 -7.12 14.00
C VAL A 8 -1.46 -7.20 12.54
N MET A 9 -0.47 -6.39 12.17
CA MET A 9 0.12 -6.39 10.82
C MET A 9 1.64 -6.58 10.90
N ASP A 10 2.12 -7.71 10.39
CA ASP A 10 3.55 -8.00 10.20
C ASP A 10 3.91 -7.77 8.74
N ASN A 11 4.67 -6.70 8.47
CA ASN A 11 5.03 -6.26 7.13
C ASN A 11 6.45 -6.77 6.78
N GLY A 12 6.52 -7.97 6.20
CA GLY A 12 7.76 -8.54 5.71
C GLY A 12 8.17 -8.00 4.33
N THR A 13 9.45 -8.13 3.96
CA THR A 13 9.93 -7.80 2.60
C THR A 13 9.26 -8.66 1.52
N GLY A 14 8.96 -9.93 1.82
CA GLY A 14 8.30 -10.85 0.89
C GLY A 14 6.79 -10.93 1.08
N TYR A 15 6.34 -11.07 2.32
CA TYR A 15 4.95 -11.34 2.67
C TYR A 15 4.49 -10.48 3.85
N THR A 16 3.26 -9.98 3.74
CA THR A 16 2.52 -9.36 4.82
C THR A 16 1.60 -10.39 5.47
N LYS A 17 1.59 -10.42 6.80
CA LYS A 17 0.66 -11.22 7.59
C LYS A 17 -0.25 -10.27 8.36
N LEU A 18 -1.54 -10.58 8.36
CA LEU A 18 -2.59 -9.68 8.82
C LEU A 18 -3.64 -10.47 9.59
N GLY A 19 -4.08 -9.97 10.74
CA GLY A 19 -5.15 -10.62 11.49
C GLY A 19 -5.57 -9.86 12.73
N PHE A 20 -6.44 -10.49 13.53
CA PHE A 20 -6.93 -9.94 14.78
C PHE A 20 -6.26 -10.60 15.97
N SER A 21 -5.96 -9.82 17.01
CA SER A 21 -5.44 -10.32 18.29
C SER A 21 -6.38 -11.35 18.91
N GLY A 22 -5.81 -12.42 19.46
CA GLY A 22 -6.57 -13.52 20.06
C GLY A 22 -6.78 -14.71 19.11
N ASN A 23 -6.52 -14.55 17.81
CA ASN A 23 -6.45 -15.66 16.88
C ASN A 23 -5.13 -16.44 17.04
N ASN A 24 -5.17 -17.75 16.79
CA ASN A 24 -3.97 -18.61 16.83
C ASN A 24 -3.05 -18.42 15.62
N GLU A 25 -3.60 -17.93 14.50
CA GLU A 25 -2.91 -17.77 13.21
C GLU A 25 -3.32 -16.45 12.56
N PRO A 26 -2.49 -15.86 11.67
CA PRO A 26 -2.89 -14.69 10.90
C PRO A 26 -4.10 -15.02 10.02
N SER A 27 -5.04 -14.08 9.91
CA SER A 27 -6.21 -14.22 9.05
C SER A 27 -5.83 -14.24 7.56
N PHE A 28 -4.76 -13.52 7.19
CA PHE A 28 -4.26 -13.44 5.82
C PHE A 28 -2.74 -13.44 5.79
N VAL A 29 -2.19 -14.08 4.75
CA VAL A 29 -0.78 -14.02 4.38
C VAL A 29 -0.72 -13.82 2.87
N PHE A 30 -0.12 -12.72 2.41
CA PHE A 30 -0.08 -12.36 0.99
C PHE A 30 1.19 -11.59 0.65
N PRO A 31 1.60 -11.55 -0.64
CA PRO A 31 2.81 -10.86 -1.05
C PRO A 31 2.81 -9.37 -0.67
N THR A 32 3.94 -8.87 -0.17
CA THR A 32 4.15 -7.43 0.09
C THR A 32 4.49 -6.70 -1.21
N ALA A 33 3.54 -6.68 -2.14
CA ALA A 33 3.72 -6.15 -3.47
C ALA A 33 2.57 -5.23 -3.86
N ILE A 34 2.89 -4.22 -4.68
CA ILE A 34 1.94 -3.29 -5.28
C ILE A 34 2.28 -3.12 -6.76
N SER A 35 1.29 -3.18 -7.63
CA SER A 35 1.45 -2.84 -9.04
C SER A 35 0.70 -1.55 -9.36
N THR A 36 1.40 -0.57 -9.91
CA THR A 36 0.84 0.74 -10.26
C THR A 36 0.95 0.99 -11.76
N ARG A 37 0.04 1.81 -12.31
CA ARG A 37 0.25 2.37 -13.66
C ARG A 37 1.34 3.42 -13.52
N GLU A 38 2.45 3.27 -14.23
CA GLU A 38 3.45 4.33 -14.26
C GLU A 38 2.83 5.55 -14.94
N SER A 39 2.51 6.58 -14.15
CA SER A 39 2.40 7.93 -14.69
C SER A 39 3.81 8.35 -15.12
N PRO A 40 4.04 8.83 -16.36
CA PRO A 40 5.38 9.09 -16.90
C PRO A 40 6.09 10.31 -16.28
N SER A 41 6.00 10.51 -14.96
CA SER A 41 6.57 11.68 -14.26
C SER A 41 7.33 11.36 -12.97
N SER A 42 7.90 10.17 -12.79
CA SER A 42 8.73 9.91 -11.61
C SER A 42 10.00 9.09 -11.83
N THR A 43 10.54 9.05 -13.05
CA THR A 43 11.90 8.48 -13.27
C THR A 43 12.78 9.41 -14.11
N GLY A 44 13.69 10.14 -13.45
CA GLY A 44 15.04 10.33 -13.99
C GLY A 44 15.50 11.69 -14.53
N ARG A 45 14.84 12.83 -14.25
CA ARG A 45 15.45 14.16 -14.53
C ARG A 45 15.28 15.11 -13.35
N PRO A 46 16.31 15.87 -12.93
CA PRO A 46 16.11 17.05 -12.09
C PRO A 46 15.38 18.11 -12.93
N GLY A 47 14.05 18.04 -12.92
CA GLY A 47 13.19 19.05 -13.50
C GLY A 47 13.23 20.30 -12.64
N ILE A 48 13.66 21.40 -13.25
CA ILE A 48 13.49 22.78 -12.77
C ILE A 48 12.13 22.92 -12.08
N PRO A 49 12.03 23.60 -10.91
CA PRO A 49 10.78 23.74 -10.18
C PRO A 49 9.76 24.47 -11.06
N SER A 50 8.91 23.69 -11.70
CA SER A 50 7.83 24.18 -12.54
C SER A 50 6.68 24.48 -11.60
N LYS A 51 6.49 25.79 -11.39
CA LYS A 51 5.38 26.53 -10.77
C LYS A 51 4.15 25.70 -10.34
N PRO A 52 3.53 26.06 -9.20
CA PRO A 52 2.40 25.30 -8.68
C PRO A 52 1.27 25.23 -9.73
N SER A 53 0.84 24.01 -9.99
CA SER A 53 -0.20 23.64 -10.96
C SER A 53 -1.58 24.05 -10.46
N PHE A 54 -1.82 25.36 -10.34
CA PHE A 54 -3.14 25.95 -10.04
C PHE A 54 -3.89 26.43 -11.29
N LEU A 55 -3.32 26.23 -12.49
CA LEU A 55 -3.90 26.75 -13.75
C LEU A 55 -3.92 25.67 -14.85
N SER A 56 -4.61 24.54 -14.62
CA SER A 56 -5.01 23.65 -15.72
C SER A 56 -6.52 23.45 -15.65
N ASN A 57 -7.25 24.02 -16.59
CA ASN A 57 -8.70 24.19 -16.49
C ASN A 57 -9.49 22.94 -16.96
N ASN A 58 -9.18 21.74 -16.46
CA ASN A 58 -9.89 20.48 -16.76
C ASN A 58 -9.76 19.43 -15.63
N LEU A 59 -10.16 19.77 -14.40
CA LEU A 59 -9.69 19.08 -13.18
C LEU A 59 -10.59 18.04 -12.51
N ALA A 60 -11.83 17.80 -12.92
CA ALA A 60 -12.78 17.13 -12.02
C ALA A 60 -12.97 15.62 -12.23
N SER A 61 -12.51 15.01 -13.33
CA SER A 61 -12.96 13.63 -13.68
C SER A 61 -11.87 12.58 -13.89
N LYS A 62 -10.58 12.93 -13.81
CA LYS A 62 -9.49 11.95 -14.03
C LYS A 62 -8.56 11.73 -12.84
N ARG A 63 -8.31 12.75 -12.03
CA ARG A 63 -7.38 12.65 -10.90
C ARG A 63 -7.82 11.66 -9.82
N GLY A 64 -9.11 11.56 -9.55
CA GLY A 64 -9.63 10.64 -8.52
C GLY A 64 -9.63 9.16 -8.93
N ILE A 65 -9.51 8.85 -10.22
CA ILE A 65 -9.55 7.46 -10.73
C ILE A 65 -8.13 6.88 -10.83
N GLU A 66 -7.14 7.71 -11.17
CA GLU A 66 -5.75 7.26 -11.30
C GLU A 66 -5.15 6.81 -9.95
N ASP A 67 -5.57 7.42 -8.83
CA ASP A 67 -5.18 6.95 -7.49
C ASP A 67 -5.81 5.60 -7.10
N LEU A 68 -6.87 5.17 -7.81
CA LEU A 68 -7.54 3.88 -7.61
C LEU A 68 -7.00 2.77 -8.54
N ASP A 69 -6.15 3.12 -9.52
CA ASP A 69 -5.63 2.21 -10.55
C ASP A 69 -4.35 1.46 -10.08
N PHE A 70 -4.47 0.68 -9.01
CA PHE A 70 -3.41 -0.19 -8.51
C PHE A 70 -3.94 -1.52 -7.99
N TYR A 71 -3.04 -2.51 -7.90
CA TYR A 71 -3.33 -3.81 -7.30
C TYR A 71 -2.29 -4.12 -6.21
N ILE A 72 -2.67 -4.94 -5.23
CA ILE A 72 -1.80 -5.39 -4.14
C ILE A 72 -1.78 -6.92 -4.05
N GLY A 73 -0.78 -7.48 -3.37
CA GLY A 73 -0.72 -8.92 -3.10
C GLY A 73 -0.62 -9.77 -4.37
N ASP A 74 -1.35 -10.88 -4.42
CA ASP A 74 -1.33 -11.80 -5.57
C ASP A 74 -1.83 -11.14 -6.86
N GLU A 75 -2.77 -10.18 -6.77
CA GLU A 75 -3.24 -9.44 -7.93
C GLU A 75 -2.15 -8.55 -8.52
N ALA A 76 -1.31 -7.94 -7.68
CA ALA A 76 -0.15 -7.18 -8.16
C ALA A 76 0.81 -8.07 -8.96
N LEU A 77 1.07 -9.29 -8.46
CA LEU A 77 1.91 -10.26 -9.17
C LEU A 77 1.27 -10.71 -10.50
N ALA A 78 -0.04 -10.90 -10.53
CA ALA A 78 -0.77 -11.26 -11.74
C ALA A 78 -0.69 -10.16 -12.82
N GLN A 79 -0.63 -8.89 -12.41
CA GLN A 79 -0.53 -7.73 -13.31
C GLN A 79 0.91 -7.34 -13.67
N ALA A 80 1.93 -8.11 -13.24
CA ALA A 80 3.33 -7.78 -13.49
C ALA A 80 3.73 -7.70 -14.97
N LYS A 81 2.90 -8.21 -15.90
CA LYS A 81 3.12 -8.12 -17.35
C LYS A 81 2.64 -6.79 -17.96
N THR A 82 1.69 -6.12 -17.32
CA THR A 82 0.97 -4.96 -17.85
C THR A 82 1.21 -3.70 -17.03
N MET A 83 1.57 -3.85 -15.75
CA MET A 83 1.76 -2.76 -14.79
C MET A 83 3.13 -2.89 -14.10
N ALA A 84 3.63 -1.78 -13.56
CA ALA A 84 4.92 -1.78 -12.88
C ALA A 84 4.79 -2.41 -11.49
N LEU A 85 5.40 -3.58 -11.31
CA LEU A 85 5.45 -4.29 -10.05
C LEU A 85 6.51 -3.69 -9.12
N ASN A 86 6.08 -3.25 -7.94
CA ASN A 86 6.91 -2.63 -6.92
C ASN A 86 6.78 -3.35 -5.58
N TYR A 87 7.86 -3.31 -4.79
CA TYR A 87 7.92 -3.80 -3.42
C TYR A 87 8.20 -2.60 -2.51
N PRO A 88 7.25 -2.18 -1.65
CA PRO A 88 7.40 -1.00 -0.80
C PRO A 88 8.36 -1.21 0.38
N ILE A 89 8.74 -2.47 0.65
CA ILE A 89 9.72 -2.84 1.66
C ILE A 89 10.88 -3.55 0.96
N ARG A 90 12.12 -3.10 1.23
CA ARG A 90 13.36 -3.76 0.79
C ARG A 90 14.33 -3.84 1.96
N HIS A 91 14.96 -5.00 2.15
CA HIS A 91 15.88 -5.25 3.26
C HIS A 91 15.28 -4.87 4.63
N GLY A 92 13.98 -5.14 4.82
CA GLY A 92 13.29 -4.82 6.07
C GLY A 92 12.95 -3.35 6.30
N GLN A 93 13.23 -2.47 5.35
CA GLN A 93 12.95 -1.04 5.45
C GLN A 93 11.97 -0.59 4.38
N ILE A 94 11.07 0.32 4.74
CA ILE A 94 10.16 0.94 3.79
C ILE A 94 10.99 1.86 2.86
N ASN A 95 10.99 1.57 1.56
CA ASN A 95 11.75 2.32 0.57
C ASN A 95 10.90 3.34 -0.20
N ASN A 96 9.57 3.19 -0.18
CA ASN A 96 8.61 4.09 -0.80
C ASN A 96 7.36 4.18 0.08
N TRP A 97 7.18 5.32 0.75
CA TRP A 97 6.08 5.57 1.67
C TRP A 97 4.73 5.70 0.97
N ASP A 98 4.67 6.33 -0.21
CA ASP A 98 3.43 6.50 -0.98
C ASP A 98 2.86 5.12 -1.37
N HIS A 99 3.73 4.20 -1.79
CA HIS A 99 3.35 2.81 -2.08
C HIS A 99 2.94 2.04 -0.83
N MET A 100 3.61 2.29 0.30
CA MET A 100 3.29 1.61 1.55
C MET A 100 1.93 2.04 2.12
N GLU A 101 1.62 3.33 2.05
CA GLU A 101 0.33 3.89 2.50
C GLU A 101 -0.83 3.31 1.69
N ARG A 102 -0.73 3.34 0.35
CA ARG A 102 -1.71 2.71 -0.56
C ARG A 102 -1.86 1.22 -0.28
N PHE A 103 -0.75 0.53 -0.01
CA PHE A 103 -0.74 -0.89 0.32
C PHE A 103 -1.49 -1.16 1.64
N TRP A 104 -1.25 -0.37 2.69
CA TRP A 104 -1.93 -0.51 3.97
C TRP A 104 -3.41 -0.22 3.91
N GLU A 105 -3.81 0.90 3.31
CA GLU A 105 -5.21 1.29 3.15
C GLU A 105 -5.99 0.17 2.47
N GLN A 106 -5.49 -0.29 1.31
CA GLN A 106 -6.15 -1.36 0.56
C GLN A 106 -6.11 -2.69 1.32
N SER A 107 -5.06 -2.95 2.12
CA SER A 107 -4.99 -4.17 2.93
C SER A 107 -6.09 -4.21 4.00
N ILE A 108 -6.35 -3.08 4.66
CA ILE A 108 -7.37 -2.96 5.71
C ILE A 108 -8.77 -3.16 5.11
N PHE A 109 -9.11 -2.40 4.08
CA PHE A 109 -10.47 -2.44 3.50
C PHE A 109 -10.74 -3.72 2.71
N LYS A 110 -9.77 -4.23 1.95
CA LYS A 110 -9.98 -5.42 1.11
C LYS A 110 -9.99 -6.72 1.89
N TYR A 111 -9.02 -6.91 2.79
CA TYR A 111 -8.83 -8.18 3.49
C TYR A 111 -9.55 -8.20 4.84
N LEU A 112 -9.29 -7.25 5.74
CA LEU A 112 -9.93 -7.24 7.08
C LEU A 112 -11.37 -6.77 7.05
N ARG A 113 -11.73 -5.87 6.11
CA ARG A 113 -13.07 -5.28 5.98
C ARG A 113 -13.56 -4.67 7.30
N CYS A 114 -12.66 -3.99 8.01
CA CYS A 114 -12.94 -3.31 9.27
C CYS A 114 -12.78 -1.80 9.12
N GLU A 115 -13.47 -1.04 9.95
CA GLU A 115 -13.29 0.41 10.07
C GLU A 115 -12.03 0.68 10.92
N PRO A 116 -10.98 1.32 10.37
CA PRO A 116 -9.73 1.51 11.08
C PRO A 116 -9.85 2.37 12.34
N GLU A 117 -10.81 3.30 12.40
CA GLU A 117 -11.08 4.15 13.57
C GLU A 117 -11.57 3.38 14.80
N ASP A 118 -12.11 2.17 14.59
CA ASP A 118 -12.72 1.36 15.63
C ASP A 118 -11.73 0.38 16.29
N HIS A 119 -10.53 0.23 15.71
CA HIS A 119 -9.51 -0.74 16.11
C HIS A 119 -8.19 -0.07 16.48
N TYR A 120 -7.52 -0.63 17.50
CA TYR A 120 -6.09 -0.37 17.68
C TYR A 120 -5.27 -1.19 16.69
N PHE A 121 -4.11 -0.68 16.28
CA PHE A 121 -3.18 -1.35 15.37
C PHE A 121 -1.84 -1.62 16.04
N LEU A 122 -1.35 -2.86 15.90
CA LEU A 122 0.01 -3.27 16.21
C LEU A 122 0.74 -3.56 14.89
N MET A 123 1.78 -2.76 14.60
CA MET A 123 2.57 -2.85 13.37
C MET A 123 3.95 -3.39 13.70
N ALA A 124 4.40 -4.40 12.95
CA ALA A 124 5.77 -4.92 12.99
C ALA A 124 6.39 -4.89 11.59
N SER A 125 7.70 -4.67 11.54
CA SER A 125 8.53 -4.88 10.34
C SER A 125 9.74 -5.73 10.72
N ILE A 126 10.13 -6.65 9.85
CA ILE A 126 11.34 -7.45 10.07
C ILE A 126 12.56 -6.72 9.52
N THR A 127 13.41 -6.20 10.39
CA THR A 127 14.72 -5.65 9.98
C THR A 127 15.71 -6.80 9.89
N VAL A 128 16.25 -7.03 8.69
CA VAL A 128 17.37 -7.96 8.49
C VAL A 128 18.62 -7.10 8.29
N HIS A 129 19.55 -7.14 9.25
CA HIS A 129 20.85 -6.45 9.18
C HIS A 129 21.82 -7.19 8.25
#